data_AF-A0A7Y5U7E7-F1
#
_entry.id   AF-A0A7Y5U7E7-F1
#
_cell.length_a   1.000
_cell.length_b   1.000
_cell.length_c   1.000
_cell.angle_alpha   90.00
_cell.angle_beta   90.00
_cell.angle_gamma   90.00
#
_symmetry.space_group_name_H-M   'P 1'
#
loop_
_entity.id
_entity.type
_entity.pdbx_description
1 polymer ?
#
loop_
_entity_poly.entity_id
_entity_poly.type
_entity_poly.pdbx_seq_one_letter_code
_entity_poly.pdbx_strand_id
1 'polypeptide(L)'
;MYTDDVAQFLGRFAPFDGLAPEELAALAGSVEERAYEAGEVILLEDGAPAEHLFVVREGSVELLHQGQVVDLIGSGESFGHPSLLSGLAPAFTVQVRERVRCYLIPREQAVAVLGRPSGVGFLATTLRHRLVQTGHVVHALPELATIRVSELIGRPPVFADVNATIRHAAEVMNANRSSAVLVRDGDNLSIVTDAILRERVVGGDVRVENPVSRVVEPAVQVGPDRIAVDAVVEMLDAGADHLVVVDAAREVLGVLSATDLAGLETRSPFALRHAILTAHSEDELQAATRRLGQLFLTLLDSGISALDICRVLSLQIDSVTTRLIELSVARHGPAPVAWAWLALGSTARREFTLGSDIENALAYDRSDPEVDAYFARLGEDVSRGLEACGLHLDPNDVVAGNGLWRMSAERWVEVFRDCLESPDRSHLIRANIAFDFRQIAGGLTVTPSLVAVLREAKRHPDLIRRIARSATDFKPPLGFRGALIVGSSGDARGVDLKKGGAIPITNLARFYALSNGITISSTIDRLVAVEEAGALDGETAEALKEAFQIVMRLRLDHHAAQIAEGREPDNLVDPDDLRPLTRTQLREVFRAIVHVQKKLSVYVPLGL
;
A
#
# COMPACT_ATOMS: atom_id res chain seq x y z
N MET A 1 -4.25 -42.11 -18.47
CA MET A 1 -5.24 -41.58 -19.43
C MET A 1 -5.75 -40.20 -19.04
N TYR A 2 -6.40 -39.99 -17.88
CA TYR A 2 -6.80 -38.64 -17.44
C TYR A 2 -5.59 -37.74 -17.14
N THR A 3 -4.61 -38.23 -16.36
CA THR A 3 -3.38 -37.49 -16.05
C THR A 3 -2.51 -37.20 -17.28
N ASP A 4 -2.49 -38.11 -18.26
CA ASP A 4 -1.75 -37.90 -19.52
C ASP A 4 -2.39 -36.81 -20.39
N ASP A 5 -3.73 -36.73 -20.40
CA ASP A 5 -4.48 -35.70 -21.11
C ASP A 5 -4.26 -34.31 -20.48
N VAL A 6 -4.26 -34.23 -19.14
CA VAL A 6 -3.94 -33.00 -18.40
C VAL A 6 -2.49 -32.57 -18.67
N ALA A 7 -1.53 -33.48 -18.57
CA ALA A 7 -0.11 -33.19 -18.84
C ALA A 7 0.11 -32.72 -20.28
N GLN A 8 -0.53 -33.40 -21.25
CA GLN A 8 -0.45 -33.03 -22.66
C GLN A 8 -1.12 -31.68 -22.95
N PHE A 9 -2.22 -31.36 -22.27
CA PHE A 9 -2.88 -30.06 -22.41
C PHE A 9 -2.03 -28.95 -21.83
N LEU A 10 -1.59 -29.07 -20.57
CA LEU A 10 -0.78 -28.05 -19.89
C LEU A 10 0.51 -27.78 -20.67
N GLY A 11 1.23 -28.81 -21.10
CA GLY A 11 2.48 -28.68 -21.84
C GLY A 11 2.39 -27.97 -23.21
N ARG A 12 1.19 -27.55 -23.65
CA ARG A 12 1.02 -26.72 -24.86
C ARG A 12 1.02 -25.22 -24.58
N PHE A 13 0.90 -24.81 -23.32
CA PHE A 13 0.65 -23.42 -22.94
C PHE A 13 1.62 -22.97 -21.84
N ALA A 14 2.11 -21.74 -21.96
CA ALA A 14 2.89 -21.10 -20.89
C ALA A 14 2.04 -20.98 -19.60
N PRO A 15 2.64 -21.12 -18.40
CA PRO A 15 4.07 -21.29 -18.12
C PRO A 15 4.58 -22.74 -18.18
N PHE A 16 3.77 -23.71 -18.62
CA PHE A 16 4.04 -25.15 -18.49
C PHE A 16 4.73 -25.79 -19.70
N ASP A 17 4.74 -25.11 -20.84
CA ASP A 17 5.32 -25.54 -22.11
C ASP A 17 6.82 -25.83 -22.07
N GLY A 18 7.54 -25.29 -21.08
CA GLY A 18 8.96 -25.56 -20.84
C GLY A 18 9.26 -26.69 -19.83
N LEU A 19 8.25 -27.35 -19.25
CA LEU A 19 8.43 -28.39 -18.25
C LEU A 19 8.83 -29.74 -18.88
N ALA A 20 9.72 -30.48 -18.21
CA ALA A 20 10.08 -31.83 -18.67
C ALA A 20 8.86 -32.78 -18.55
N PRO A 21 8.77 -33.85 -19.37
CA PRO A 21 7.63 -34.76 -19.36
C PRO A 21 7.31 -35.36 -17.99
N GLU A 22 8.33 -35.67 -17.19
CA GLU A 22 8.19 -36.20 -15.83
C GLU A 22 7.60 -35.16 -14.86
N GLU A 23 7.97 -33.89 -15.03
CA GLU A 23 7.47 -32.78 -14.22
C GLU A 23 6.01 -32.43 -14.58
N LEU A 24 5.67 -32.47 -15.87
CA LEU A 24 4.28 -32.33 -16.33
C LEU A 24 3.39 -33.45 -15.80
N ALA A 25 3.89 -34.69 -15.78
CA ALA A 25 3.16 -35.82 -15.22
C ALA A 25 2.93 -35.67 -13.71
N ALA A 26 3.94 -35.19 -12.98
CA ALA A 26 3.83 -34.90 -11.55
C ALA A 26 2.82 -33.78 -11.26
N LEU A 27 2.90 -32.67 -12.02
CA LEU A 27 1.97 -31.55 -11.91
C LEU A 27 0.54 -31.96 -12.23
N ALA A 28 0.34 -32.73 -13.31
CA ALA A 28 -0.97 -33.24 -13.69
C ALA A 28 -1.59 -34.15 -12.63
N GLY A 29 -0.75 -34.82 -11.82
CA GLY A 29 -1.21 -35.64 -10.69
C GLY A 29 -1.78 -34.83 -9.52
N SER A 30 -1.47 -33.53 -9.42
CA SER A 30 -1.97 -32.64 -8.35
C SER A 30 -3.12 -31.73 -8.79
N VAL A 31 -3.56 -31.83 -10.04
CA VAL A 31 -4.58 -30.95 -10.62
C VAL A 31 -5.99 -31.46 -10.32
N GLU A 32 -6.85 -30.55 -9.85
CA GLU A 32 -8.29 -30.77 -9.78
C GLU A 32 -8.98 -30.17 -11.02
N GLU A 33 -10.01 -30.84 -11.56
CA GLU A 33 -10.86 -30.24 -12.59
C GLU A 33 -12.20 -29.82 -11.97
N ARG A 34 -12.63 -28.59 -12.27
CA ARG A 34 -13.92 -28.06 -11.84
C ARG A 34 -14.64 -27.39 -13.00
N ALA A 35 -15.94 -27.65 -13.09
CA ALA A 35 -16.83 -26.98 -14.02
C ALA A 35 -17.62 -25.88 -13.30
N TYR A 36 -17.87 -24.77 -13.99
CA TYR A 36 -18.67 -23.66 -13.52
C TYR A 36 -19.72 -23.27 -14.59
N GLU A 37 -20.90 -22.88 -14.15
CA GLU A 37 -22.00 -22.43 -15.00
C GLU A 37 -21.93 -20.92 -15.27
N ALA A 38 -22.61 -20.48 -16.34
CA ALA A 38 -22.69 -19.06 -16.69
C ALA A 38 -23.24 -18.21 -15.55
N GLY A 39 -22.57 -17.09 -15.26
CA GLY A 39 -22.90 -16.14 -14.22
C GLY A 39 -22.19 -16.37 -12.87
N GLU A 40 -21.59 -17.54 -12.64
CA GLU A 40 -20.84 -17.82 -11.41
C GLU A 40 -19.59 -16.96 -11.29
N VAL A 41 -19.23 -16.58 -10.07
CA VAL A 41 -18.02 -15.81 -9.75
C VAL A 41 -16.98 -16.74 -9.14
N ILE A 42 -15.84 -16.90 -9.83
CA ILE A 42 -14.75 -17.79 -9.39
C ILE A 42 -13.82 -17.07 -8.40
N LEU A 43 -13.51 -15.79 -8.69
CA LEU A 43 -12.73 -14.92 -7.82
C LEU A 43 -13.44 -13.58 -7.72
N LEU A 44 -13.48 -12.98 -6.53
CA LEU A 44 -14.12 -11.69 -6.29
C LEU A 44 -13.06 -10.62 -6.06
N GLU A 45 -13.22 -9.48 -6.73
CA GLU A 45 -12.40 -8.29 -6.47
C GLU A 45 -12.48 -7.89 -4.99
N ASP A 46 -11.33 -7.58 -4.37
CA ASP A 46 -11.22 -7.30 -2.93
C ASP A 46 -11.74 -8.42 -2.00
N GLY A 47 -11.97 -9.62 -2.55
CA GLY A 47 -12.42 -10.80 -1.84
C GLY A 47 -11.28 -11.64 -1.24
N ALA A 48 -11.57 -12.92 -0.98
CA ALA A 48 -10.57 -13.85 -0.48
C ALA A 48 -9.44 -14.06 -1.52
N PRO A 49 -8.17 -14.13 -1.09
CA PRO A 49 -7.05 -14.45 -1.97
C PRO A 49 -7.28 -15.78 -2.71
N ALA A 50 -6.79 -15.87 -3.94
CA ALA A 50 -6.84 -17.09 -4.72
C ALA A 50 -5.98 -18.17 -4.06
N GLU A 51 -6.56 -19.36 -3.84
CA GLU A 51 -5.86 -20.52 -3.29
C GLU A 51 -5.25 -21.41 -4.37
N HIS A 52 -5.69 -21.23 -5.62
CA HIS A 52 -5.27 -22.03 -6.78
C HIS A 52 -4.87 -21.12 -7.95
N LEU A 53 -3.99 -21.64 -8.80
CA LEU A 53 -3.84 -21.14 -10.17
C LEU A 53 -4.86 -21.84 -11.05
N PHE A 54 -5.68 -21.07 -11.75
CA PHE A 54 -6.72 -21.60 -12.63
C PHE A 54 -6.25 -21.58 -14.07
N VAL A 55 -6.40 -22.68 -14.78
CA VAL A 55 -6.15 -22.79 -16.23
C VAL A 55 -7.45 -23.19 -16.91
N VAL A 56 -7.90 -22.42 -17.90
CA VAL A 56 -9.15 -22.72 -18.62
C VAL A 56 -8.89 -23.89 -19.57
N ARG A 57 -9.62 -24.99 -19.38
CA ARG A 57 -9.60 -26.16 -20.28
C ARG A 57 -10.53 -25.98 -21.47
N GLU A 58 -11.73 -25.47 -21.21
CA GLU A 58 -12.80 -25.29 -22.19
C GLU A 58 -13.73 -24.16 -21.73
N GLY A 59 -14.20 -23.33 -22.67
CA GLY A 59 -15.04 -22.15 -22.39
C GLY A 59 -14.23 -20.87 -22.19
N SER A 60 -14.85 -19.88 -21.55
CA SER A 60 -14.23 -18.58 -21.28
C SER A 60 -14.77 -17.90 -20.02
N VAL A 61 -13.94 -17.05 -19.41
CA VAL A 61 -14.30 -16.19 -18.26
C VAL A 61 -13.97 -14.73 -18.56
N GLU A 62 -14.74 -13.82 -17.99
CA GLU A 62 -14.51 -12.38 -18.06
C GLU A 62 -13.80 -11.91 -16.78
N LEU A 63 -12.77 -11.08 -16.94
CA LEU A 63 -12.19 -10.30 -15.85
C LEU A 63 -12.94 -8.98 -15.79
N LEU A 64 -13.41 -8.62 -14.61
CA LEU A 64 -14.19 -7.42 -14.34
C LEU A 64 -13.48 -6.56 -13.31
N HIS A 65 -13.45 -5.25 -13.53
CA HIS A 65 -13.05 -4.24 -12.55
C HIS A 65 -14.22 -3.28 -12.35
N GLN A 66 -14.72 -3.14 -11.12
CA GLN A 66 -15.88 -2.28 -10.82
C GLN A 66 -17.10 -2.52 -11.75
N GLY A 67 -17.28 -3.77 -12.20
CA GLY A 67 -18.37 -4.17 -13.10
C GLY A 67 -18.13 -3.93 -14.60
N GLN A 68 -16.97 -3.44 -15.02
CA GLN A 68 -16.58 -3.33 -16.44
C GLN A 68 -15.66 -4.48 -16.87
N VAL A 69 -15.92 -5.05 -18.05
CA VAL A 69 -15.09 -6.12 -18.62
C VAL A 69 -13.74 -5.57 -19.05
N VAL A 70 -12.69 -6.12 -18.47
CA VAL A 70 -11.28 -5.77 -18.64
C VAL A 70 -10.62 -6.67 -19.68
N ASP A 71 -10.85 -7.97 -19.58
CA ASP A 71 -10.20 -8.99 -20.40
C ASP A 71 -11.10 -10.23 -20.50
N LEU A 72 -10.86 -11.07 -21.51
CA LEU A 72 -11.54 -12.34 -21.69
C LEU A 72 -10.48 -13.45 -21.72
N ILE A 73 -10.59 -14.41 -20.80
CA ILE A 73 -9.64 -15.52 -20.67
C ILE A 73 -10.27 -16.79 -21.23
N GLY A 74 -9.65 -17.33 -22.26
CA GLY A 74 -10.11 -18.52 -22.99
C GLY A 74 -9.27 -19.77 -22.73
N SER A 75 -9.62 -20.85 -23.42
CA SER A 75 -8.93 -22.13 -23.36
C SER A 75 -7.41 -22.02 -23.51
N GLY A 76 -6.67 -22.60 -22.57
CA GLY A 76 -5.20 -22.62 -22.51
C GLY A 76 -4.61 -21.48 -21.69
N GLU A 77 -5.39 -20.44 -21.37
CA GLU A 77 -4.93 -19.29 -20.58
C GLU A 77 -5.19 -19.50 -19.08
N SER A 78 -4.48 -18.71 -18.25
CA SER A 78 -4.57 -18.83 -16.79
C SER A 78 -4.82 -17.52 -16.05
N PHE A 79 -5.45 -17.63 -14.88
CA PHE A 79 -5.82 -16.51 -14.02
C PHE A 79 -5.67 -16.86 -12.53
N GLY A 80 -5.75 -15.85 -11.67
CA GLY A 80 -5.58 -15.99 -10.21
C GLY A 80 -4.12 -15.89 -9.73
N HIS A 81 -3.12 -16.05 -10.61
CA HIS A 81 -1.70 -15.99 -10.24
C HIS A 81 -1.27 -14.73 -9.46
N PRO A 82 -1.75 -13.49 -9.72
CA PRO A 82 -1.27 -12.34 -8.94
C PRO A 82 -1.72 -12.42 -7.48
N SER A 83 -2.98 -12.81 -7.25
CA SER A 83 -3.57 -12.99 -5.93
C SER A 83 -2.95 -14.20 -5.20
N LEU A 84 -2.74 -15.31 -5.92
CA LEU A 84 -2.11 -16.53 -5.40
C LEU A 84 -0.68 -16.28 -4.89
N LEU A 85 0.14 -15.59 -5.69
CA LEU A 85 1.54 -15.30 -5.39
C LEU A 85 1.66 -14.28 -4.25
N SER A 86 0.92 -13.18 -4.34
CA SER A 86 0.99 -12.09 -3.36
C SER A 86 0.27 -12.38 -2.04
N GLY A 87 -0.68 -13.31 -2.05
CA GLY A 87 -1.62 -13.50 -0.94
C GLY A 87 -2.57 -12.31 -0.74
N LEU A 88 -2.64 -11.37 -1.69
CA LEU A 88 -3.59 -10.27 -1.70
C LEU A 88 -4.93 -10.75 -2.29
N ALA A 89 -5.99 -9.98 -2.03
CA ALA A 89 -7.25 -10.15 -2.72
C ALA A 89 -7.08 -10.05 -4.25
N PRO A 90 -7.93 -10.72 -5.04
CA PRO A 90 -7.97 -10.54 -6.48
C PRO A 90 -8.18 -9.06 -6.84
N ALA A 91 -7.39 -8.56 -7.80
CA ALA A 91 -7.56 -7.21 -8.35
C ALA A 91 -8.77 -7.10 -9.30
N PHE A 92 -9.35 -8.23 -9.69
CA PHE A 92 -10.46 -8.34 -10.61
C PHE A 92 -11.44 -9.39 -10.12
N THR A 93 -12.72 -9.16 -10.38
CA THR A 93 -13.74 -10.20 -10.31
C THR A 93 -13.61 -11.08 -11.54
N VAL A 94 -13.54 -12.39 -11.38
CA VAL A 94 -13.54 -13.35 -12.48
C VAL A 94 -14.91 -14.00 -12.55
N GLN A 95 -15.68 -13.67 -13.59
CA GLN A 95 -17.03 -14.17 -13.79
C GLN A 95 -17.12 -15.08 -15.01
N VAL A 96 -17.91 -16.14 -14.89
CA VAL A 96 -18.11 -17.13 -15.94
C VAL A 96 -19.10 -16.60 -16.98
N ARG A 97 -18.68 -16.52 -18.24
CA ARG A 97 -19.51 -16.02 -19.33
C ARG A 97 -20.40 -17.10 -19.93
N GLU A 98 -19.79 -18.26 -20.15
CA GLU A 98 -20.42 -19.49 -20.64
C GLU A 98 -19.86 -20.66 -19.85
N ARG A 99 -20.55 -21.82 -19.85
CA ARG A 99 -20.11 -23.00 -19.09
C ARG A 99 -18.62 -23.25 -19.32
N VAL A 100 -17.82 -23.17 -18.26
CA VAL A 100 -16.36 -23.26 -18.32
C VAL A 100 -15.87 -24.45 -17.51
N ARG A 101 -14.81 -25.11 -17.98
CA ARG A 101 -14.05 -26.11 -17.22
C ARG A 101 -12.65 -25.58 -16.98
N CYS A 102 -12.21 -25.62 -15.73
CA CYS A 102 -10.88 -25.18 -15.33
C CYS A 102 -10.11 -26.31 -14.64
N TYR A 103 -8.81 -26.34 -14.90
CA TYR A 103 -7.84 -27.02 -14.07
C TYR A 103 -7.39 -26.10 -12.93
N LEU A 104 -7.45 -26.61 -11.70
CA LEU A 104 -7.06 -25.94 -10.48
C LEU A 104 -5.74 -26.54 -10.02
N ILE A 105 -4.68 -25.74 -10.09
CA ILE A 105 -3.34 -26.12 -9.64
C ILE A 105 -3.15 -25.56 -8.23
N PRO A 106 -2.85 -26.40 -7.22
CA PRO A 106 -2.66 -25.92 -5.86
C PRO A 106 -1.45 -24.98 -5.73
N ARG A 107 -1.50 -24.11 -4.72
CA ARG A 107 -0.53 -23.02 -4.54
C ARG A 107 0.93 -23.46 -4.59
N GLU A 108 1.29 -24.54 -3.91
CA GLU A 108 2.66 -25.01 -3.81
C GLU A 108 3.24 -25.34 -5.19
N GLN A 109 2.49 -26.11 -6.00
CA GLN A 109 2.89 -26.51 -7.34
C GLN A 109 2.86 -25.32 -8.30
N ALA A 110 1.87 -24.44 -8.17
CA ALA A 110 1.79 -23.22 -8.97
C ALA A 110 2.99 -22.29 -8.73
N VAL A 111 3.37 -22.06 -7.47
CA VAL A 111 4.55 -21.25 -7.11
C VAL A 111 5.82 -21.87 -7.67
N ALA A 112 5.98 -23.19 -7.56
CA ALA A 112 7.16 -23.90 -8.08
C ALA A 112 7.33 -23.76 -9.60
N VAL A 113 6.22 -23.77 -10.36
CA VAL A 113 6.25 -23.55 -11.82
C VAL A 113 6.47 -22.08 -12.16
N LEU A 114 5.75 -21.17 -11.49
CA LEU A 114 5.81 -19.74 -11.75
C LEU A 114 7.16 -19.10 -11.37
N GLY A 115 7.90 -19.69 -10.42
CA GLY A 115 9.23 -19.24 -10.00
C GLY A 115 10.37 -19.60 -10.98
N ARG A 116 10.09 -20.34 -12.06
CA ARG A 116 11.07 -20.67 -13.10
C ARG A 116 11.19 -19.54 -14.12
N PRO A 117 12.28 -19.47 -14.92
CA PRO A 117 12.43 -18.45 -15.95
C PRO A 117 11.23 -18.34 -16.92
N SER A 118 10.67 -19.47 -17.37
CA SER A 118 9.46 -19.49 -18.22
C SER A 118 8.21 -18.99 -17.48
N GLY A 119 8.09 -19.30 -16.18
CA GLY A 119 7.04 -18.81 -15.30
C GLY A 119 7.12 -17.30 -15.08
N VAL A 120 8.32 -16.77 -14.87
CA VAL A 120 8.57 -15.33 -14.72
C VAL A 120 8.26 -14.59 -16.01
N GLY A 121 8.67 -15.11 -17.17
CA GLY A 121 8.31 -14.54 -18.47
C GLY A 121 6.79 -14.54 -18.73
N PHE A 122 6.10 -15.61 -18.34
CA PHE A 122 4.65 -15.70 -18.39
C PHE A 122 3.97 -14.64 -17.49
N LEU A 123 4.45 -14.45 -16.26
CA LEU A 123 3.96 -13.42 -15.34
C LEU A 123 4.17 -12.02 -15.93
N ALA A 124 5.36 -11.73 -16.47
CA ALA A 124 5.65 -10.46 -17.11
C ALA A 124 4.69 -10.17 -18.29
N THR A 125 4.44 -11.17 -19.13
CA THR A 125 3.55 -11.04 -20.30
C THR A 125 2.09 -10.82 -19.90
N THR A 126 1.57 -11.59 -18.94
CA THR A 126 0.19 -11.48 -18.48
C THR A 126 -0.08 -10.19 -17.69
N LEU A 127 0.89 -9.73 -16.90
CA LEU A 127 0.83 -8.43 -16.24
C LEU A 127 0.84 -7.28 -17.26
N ARG A 128 1.74 -7.34 -18.27
CA ARG A 128 1.81 -6.34 -19.35
C ARG A 128 0.50 -6.23 -20.13
N HIS A 129 -0.13 -7.35 -20.50
CA HIS A 129 -1.40 -7.33 -21.24
C HIS A 129 -2.52 -6.63 -20.47
N ARG A 130 -2.62 -6.92 -19.17
CA ARG A 130 -3.68 -6.39 -18.29
C ARG A 130 -3.43 -4.94 -17.85
N LEU A 131 -2.16 -4.53 -17.74
CA LEU A 131 -1.75 -3.15 -17.48
C LEU A 131 -2.11 -2.20 -18.64
N VAL A 132 -1.98 -2.66 -19.89
CA VAL A 132 -2.20 -1.82 -21.09
C VAL A 132 -3.69 -1.57 -21.39
N GLN A 133 -4.58 -2.49 -21.03
CA GLN A 133 -6.00 -2.39 -21.38
C GLN A 133 -6.86 -1.58 -20.40
N THR A 134 -6.42 -1.37 -19.15
CA THR A 134 -7.26 -0.72 -18.12
C THR A 134 -6.67 0.50 -17.44
N GLY A 135 -5.36 0.74 -17.52
CA GLY A 135 -4.72 1.82 -16.76
C GLY A 135 -4.90 1.72 -15.23
N HIS A 136 -5.42 0.60 -14.71
CA HIS A 136 -5.87 0.46 -13.31
C HIS A 136 -5.55 -0.92 -12.71
N VAL A 137 -4.33 -1.42 -12.87
CA VAL A 137 -3.86 -2.65 -12.18
C VAL A 137 -2.78 -2.30 -11.17
N VAL A 138 -3.11 -1.45 -10.20
CA VAL A 138 -2.15 -0.88 -9.25
C VAL A 138 -2.38 -1.43 -7.84
N HIS A 139 -2.34 -2.75 -7.65
CA HIS A 139 -2.31 -3.32 -6.29
C HIS A 139 -1.27 -4.41 -6.02
N ALA A 140 -0.44 -4.82 -6.99
CA ALA A 140 0.63 -5.81 -6.74
C ALA A 140 2.07 -5.37 -7.06
N LEU A 141 2.31 -4.44 -8.00
CA LEU A 141 3.66 -3.91 -8.33
C LEU A 141 3.63 -2.45 -8.83
N PRO A 142 3.31 -1.44 -8.00
CA PRO A 142 3.16 -0.05 -8.47
C PRO A 142 4.47 0.64 -8.89
N GLU A 143 5.60 0.38 -8.21
CA GLU A 143 6.77 1.26 -8.33
C GLU A 143 7.63 0.97 -9.57
N LEU A 144 7.86 -0.30 -9.92
CA LEU A 144 8.68 -0.64 -11.11
C LEU A 144 7.98 -0.34 -12.44
N ALA A 145 6.64 -0.25 -12.44
CA ALA A 145 5.84 -0.04 -13.64
C ALA A 145 5.81 1.43 -14.12
N THR A 146 6.29 2.38 -13.30
CA THR A 146 6.25 3.82 -13.62
C THR A 146 7.59 4.53 -13.45
N ILE A 147 8.55 3.96 -12.70
CA ILE A 147 9.86 4.55 -12.47
C ILE A 147 10.73 4.41 -13.73
N ARG A 148 11.36 5.50 -14.17
CA ARG A 148 12.39 5.43 -15.21
C ARG A 148 13.71 4.96 -14.62
N VAL A 149 14.46 4.18 -15.40
CA VAL A 149 15.77 3.65 -15.04
C VAL A 149 16.75 4.76 -14.62
N SER A 150 16.67 5.94 -15.23
CA SER A 150 17.46 7.12 -14.82
C SER A 150 17.23 7.57 -13.38
N GLU A 151 16.03 7.37 -12.82
CA GLU A 151 15.69 7.72 -11.45
C GLU A 151 16.29 6.75 -10.42
N LEU A 152 16.72 5.56 -10.88
CA LEU A 152 17.36 4.54 -10.05
C LEU A 152 18.88 4.70 -9.95
N ILE A 153 19.46 5.63 -10.71
CA ILE A 153 20.91 5.86 -10.73
C ILE A 153 21.32 6.66 -9.49
N GLY A 154 21.78 5.95 -8.46
CA GLY A 154 22.24 6.57 -7.21
C GLY A 154 23.74 6.87 -7.15
N ARG A 155 24.53 6.40 -8.12
CA ARG A 155 26.01 6.46 -8.08
C ARG A 155 26.61 6.67 -9.47
N PRO A 156 27.75 7.37 -9.56
CA PRO A 156 28.47 7.50 -10.83
C PRO A 156 29.02 6.15 -11.29
N PRO A 157 29.09 5.91 -12.61
CA PRO A 157 29.68 4.69 -13.16
C PRO A 157 31.17 4.61 -12.85
N VAL A 158 31.62 3.40 -12.52
CA VAL A 158 33.01 3.11 -12.20
C VAL A 158 33.68 2.49 -13.42
N PHE A 159 34.85 3.00 -13.79
CA PHE A 159 35.62 2.53 -14.96
C PHE A 159 37.00 2.00 -14.56
N ALA A 160 37.49 1.02 -15.32
CA ALA A 160 38.87 0.57 -15.33
C ALA A 160 39.48 0.70 -16.74
N ASP A 161 40.78 0.98 -16.80
CA ASP A 161 41.52 0.99 -18.07
C ASP A 161 41.57 -0.43 -18.67
N VAL A 162 41.42 -0.55 -19.99
CA VAL A 162 41.39 -1.85 -20.71
C VAL A 162 42.65 -2.70 -20.50
N ASN A 163 43.78 -2.05 -20.20
CA ASN A 163 45.07 -2.69 -19.92
C ASN A 163 45.37 -2.79 -18.41
N ALA A 164 44.51 -2.24 -17.55
CA ALA A 164 44.65 -2.41 -16.11
C ALA A 164 44.64 -3.91 -15.74
N THR A 165 45.33 -4.27 -14.67
CA THR A 165 45.28 -5.64 -14.17
C THR A 165 43.90 -5.95 -13.58
N ILE A 166 43.49 -7.21 -13.61
CA ILE A 166 42.28 -7.70 -12.94
C ILE A 166 42.31 -7.34 -11.44
N ARG A 167 43.49 -7.43 -10.82
CA ARG A 167 43.71 -6.97 -9.44
C ARG A 167 43.32 -5.52 -9.25
N HIS A 168 43.80 -4.63 -10.12
CA HIS A 168 43.49 -3.21 -10.04
C HIS A 168 41.99 -2.94 -10.28
N ALA A 169 41.38 -3.64 -11.23
CA ALA A 169 39.93 -3.55 -11.45
C ALA A 169 39.12 -3.95 -10.20
N ALA A 170 39.52 -5.02 -9.52
CA ALA A 170 38.91 -5.43 -8.25
C ALA A 170 39.17 -4.45 -7.10
N GLU A 171 40.35 -3.81 -7.04
CA GLU A 171 40.65 -2.73 -6.08
C GLU A 171 39.75 -1.51 -6.32
N VAL A 172 39.56 -1.14 -7.59
CA VAL A 172 38.67 -0.05 -7.99
C VAL A 172 37.21 -0.37 -7.63
N MET A 173 36.75 -1.60 -7.86
CA MET A 173 35.42 -2.08 -7.42
C MET A 173 35.26 -1.95 -5.90
N ASN A 174 36.25 -2.41 -5.12
CA ASN A 174 36.23 -2.34 -3.65
C ASN A 174 36.22 -0.89 -3.13
N ALA A 175 37.08 -0.03 -3.69
CA ALA A 175 37.18 1.37 -3.28
C ALA A 175 35.86 2.13 -3.49
N ASN A 176 35.12 1.78 -4.56
CA ASN A 176 33.84 2.39 -4.90
C ASN A 176 32.62 1.62 -4.36
N ARG A 177 32.84 0.51 -3.62
CA ARG A 177 31.78 -0.38 -3.12
C ARG A 177 30.80 -0.81 -4.23
N SER A 178 31.34 -1.19 -5.38
CA SER A 178 30.60 -1.61 -6.58
C SER A 178 30.80 -3.09 -6.84
N SER A 179 29.73 -3.81 -7.21
CA SER A 179 29.78 -5.22 -7.63
C SER A 179 30.16 -5.40 -9.11
N ALA A 180 30.38 -4.29 -9.82
CA ALA A 180 30.84 -4.28 -11.20
C ALA A 180 31.74 -3.09 -11.52
N VAL A 181 32.56 -3.22 -12.56
CA VAL A 181 33.34 -2.14 -13.18
C VAL A 181 33.21 -2.19 -14.70
N LEU A 182 33.12 -1.02 -15.32
CA LEU A 182 33.04 -0.87 -16.77
C LEU A 182 34.43 -0.78 -17.39
N VAL A 183 34.58 -1.39 -18.55
CA VAL A 183 35.78 -1.31 -19.39
C VAL A 183 35.34 -0.80 -20.75
N ARG A 184 35.94 0.31 -21.19
CA ARG A 184 35.68 0.92 -22.50
C ARG A 184 36.87 0.70 -23.42
N ASP A 185 36.62 0.11 -24.58
CA ASP A 185 37.61 -0.09 -25.65
C ASP A 185 37.06 0.46 -26.97
N GLY A 186 37.46 1.70 -27.29
CA GLY A 186 36.84 2.47 -28.39
C GLY A 186 35.35 2.67 -28.16
N ASP A 187 34.53 2.20 -29.10
CA ASP A 187 33.06 2.24 -29.02
C ASP A 187 32.45 1.07 -28.22
N ASN A 188 33.26 0.06 -27.87
CA ASN A 188 32.77 -1.12 -27.17
C ASN A 188 32.73 -0.85 -25.66
N LEU A 189 31.55 -1.04 -25.08
CA LEU A 189 31.34 -0.98 -23.64
C LEU A 189 31.16 -2.40 -23.09
N SER A 190 32.04 -2.77 -22.18
CA SER A 190 32.03 -4.07 -21.54
C SER A 190 32.00 -3.93 -20.02
N ILE A 191 31.64 -4.99 -19.32
CA ILE A 191 31.50 -5.04 -17.87
C ILE A 191 32.28 -6.22 -17.29
N VAL A 192 32.79 -6.04 -16.07
CA VAL A 192 33.35 -7.09 -15.23
C VAL A 192 32.60 -7.08 -13.92
N THR A 193 32.06 -8.23 -13.51
CA THR A 193 31.25 -8.39 -12.30
C THR A 193 31.93 -9.36 -11.32
N ASP A 194 31.49 -9.36 -10.07
CA ASP A 194 31.93 -10.34 -9.06
C ASP A 194 31.69 -11.80 -9.52
N ALA A 195 30.65 -12.07 -10.32
CA ALA A 195 30.38 -13.39 -10.87
C ALA A 195 31.48 -13.81 -11.86
N ILE A 196 31.83 -12.92 -12.79
CA ILE A 196 32.87 -13.20 -13.80
C ILE A 196 34.24 -13.38 -13.12
N LEU A 197 34.56 -12.58 -12.10
CA LEU A 197 35.80 -12.73 -11.34
C LEU A 197 35.85 -14.08 -10.60
N ARG A 198 34.76 -14.48 -9.94
CA ARG A 198 34.68 -15.79 -9.27
C ARG A 198 34.81 -16.94 -10.25
N GLU A 199 34.13 -16.87 -11.39
CA GLU A 199 34.13 -17.92 -12.39
C GLU A 199 35.50 -18.04 -13.09
N ARG A 200 35.99 -16.95 -13.68
CA ARG A 200 37.13 -16.98 -14.61
C ARG A 200 38.50 -16.80 -13.95
N VAL A 201 38.54 -16.16 -12.77
CA VAL A 201 39.80 -15.84 -12.06
C VAL A 201 40.00 -16.74 -10.85
N VAL A 202 38.96 -16.92 -10.02
CA VAL A 202 39.05 -17.79 -8.83
C VAL A 202 38.85 -19.26 -9.21
N GLY A 203 37.84 -19.55 -10.03
CA GLY A 203 37.52 -20.90 -10.51
C GLY A 203 38.19 -21.28 -11.82
N GLY A 204 38.85 -20.34 -12.51
CA GLY A 204 39.43 -20.52 -13.84
C GLY A 204 40.94 -20.32 -13.89
N ASP A 205 41.48 -20.32 -15.10
CA ASP A 205 42.93 -20.26 -15.35
C ASP A 205 43.49 -18.82 -15.48
N VAL A 206 42.64 -17.79 -15.41
CA VAL A 206 43.07 -16.40 -15.53
C VAL A 206 43.66 -15.91 -14.21
N ARG A 207 44.84 -15.28 -14.24
CA ARG A 207 45.49 -14.74 -13.04
C ARG A 207 45.16 -13.27 -12.83
N VAL A 208 45.17 -12.82 -11.58
CA VAL A 208 44.84 -11.44 -11.21
C VAL A 208 45.82 -10.40 -11.79
N GLU A 209 47.01 -10.82 -12.20
CA GLU A 209 48.00 -9.97 -12.91
C GLU A 209 47.69 -9.79 -14.40
N ASN A 210 46.79 -10.60 -14.98
CA ASN A 210 46.40 -10.45 -16.37
C ASN A 210 45.61 -9.15 -16.60
N PRO A 211 45.59 -8.61 -17.83
CA PRO A 211 44.74 -7.47 -18.18
C PRO A 211 43.26 -7.78 -17.96
N VAL A 212 42.51 -6.79 -17.49
CA VAL A 212 41.07 -6.87 -17.21
C VAL A 212 40.26 -7.22 -18.46
N SER A 213 40.73 -6.81 -19.64
CA SER A 213 40.19 -7.18 -20.96
C SER A 213 40.08 -8.69 -21.22
N ARG A 214 40.76 -9.55 -20.45
CA ARG A 214 40.60 -11.01 -20.56
C ARG A 214 39.35 -11.57 -19.89
N VAL A 215 38.71 -10.79 -19.01
CA VAL A 215 37.56 -11.23 -18.20
C VAL A 215 36.39 -10.28 -18.32
N VAL A 216 36.25 -9.62 -19.47
CA VAL A 216 35.09 -8.77 -19.76
C VAL A 216 33.98 -9.55 -20.44
N GLU A 217 32.75 -9.07 -20.26
CA GLU A 217 31.57 -9.45 -21.03
C GLU A 217 30.91 -8.20 -21.65
N PRO A 218 30.22 -8.33 -22.79
CA PRO A 218 29.47 -7.20 -23.36
C PRO A 218 28.47 -6.62 -22.36
N ALA A 219 28.44 -5.30 -22.22
CA ALA A 219 27.48 -4.65 -21.34
C ALA A 219 26.08 -4.65 -21.96
N VAL A 220 25.08 -5.15 -21.23
CA VAL A 220 23.66 -4.96 -21.56
C VAL A 220 23.29 -3.51 -21.27
N GLN A 221 22.75 -2.83 -22.27
CA GLN A 221 22.56 -1.38 -22.25
C GLN A 221 21.09 -1.01 -22.34
N VAL A 222 20.66 -0.04 -21.53
CA VAL A 222 19.28 0.48 -21.54
C VAL A 222 19.28 2.01 -21.57
N GLY A 223 18.25 2.59 -22.18
CA GLY A 223 18.06 4.04 -22.19
C GLY A 223 17.59 4.62 -20.85
N PRO A 224 17.88 5.89 -20.54
CA PRO A 224 17.48 6.53 -19.27
C PRO A 224 15.98 6.58 -19.04
N ASP A 225 15.19 6.69 -20.11
CA ASP A 225 13.73 6.80 -20.05
C ASP A 225 13.03 5.44 -20.03
N ARG A 226 13.79 4.35 -20.05
CA ARG A 226 13.25 2.99 -19.98
C ARG A 226 12.55 2.79 -18.64
N ILE A 227 11.40 2.13 -18.64
CA ILE A 227 10.69 1.81 -17.40
C ILE A 227 11.44 0.69 -16.67
N ALA A 228 11.54 0.78 -15.35
CA ALA A 228 12.31 -0.15 -14.52
C ALA A 228 11.86 -1.61 -14.66
N VAL A 229 10.55 -1.87 -14.79
CA VAL A 229 10.04 -3.23 -15.04
C VAL A 229 10.48 -3.77 -16.41
N ASP A 230 10.49 -2.94 -17.45
CA ASP A 230 10.97 -3.33 -18.78
C ASP A 230 12.48 -3.60 -18.74
N ALA A 231 13.22 -2.83 -17.94
CA ALA A 231 14.65 -3.00 -17.76
C ALA A 231 14.97 -4.32 -17.02
N VAL A 232 14.20 -4.68 -15.99
CA VAL A 232 14.32 -5.99 -15.32
C VAL A 232 14.09 -7.14 -16.31
N VAL A 233 13.07 -7.04 -17.16
CA VAL A 233 12.81 -8.06 -18.19
C VAL A 233 14.00 -8.17 -19.15
N GLU A 234 14.55 -7.04 -19.59
CA GLU A 234 15.70 -7.00 -20.51
C GLU A 234 16.98 -7.56 -19.87
N MET A 235 17.19 -7.32 -18.57
CA MET A 235 18.27 -7.93 -17.78
C MET A 235 18.13 -9.47 -17.74
N LEU A 236 16.91 -9.96 -17.50
CA LEU A 236 16.62 -11.39 -17.41
C LEU A 236 16.72 -12.09 -18.77
N ASP A 237 16.18 -11.48 -19.83
CA ASP A 237 16.26 -12.00 -21.21
C ASP A 237 17.72 -12.12 -21.68
N ALA A 238 18.57 -11.18 -21.24
CA ALA A 238 19.99 -11.18 -21.55
C ALA A 238 20.81 -12.12 -20.64
N GLY A 239 20.21 -12.71 -19.60
CA GLY A 239 20.91 -13.52 -18.61
C GLY A 239 21.99 -12.75 -17.84
N ALA A 240 21.82 -11.44 -17.70
CA ALA A 240 22.78 -10.55 -17.05
C ALA A 240 22.36 -10.20 -15.62
N ASP A 241 23.32 -9.87 -14.76
CA ASP A 241 23.07 -9.40 -13.39
C ASP A 241 23.16 -7.87 -13.27
N HIS A 242 23.52 -7.17 -14.34
CA HIS A 242 23.73 -5.72 -14.36
C HIS A 242 23.28 -5.11 -15.68
N LEU A 243 22.73 -3.90 -15.62
CA LEU A 243 22.40 -3.06 -16.76
C LEU A 243 23.23 -1.78 -16.73
N VAL A 244 23.67 -1.33 -17.89
CA VAL A 244 24.39 -0.08 -18.06
C VAL A 244 23.46 0.95 -18.70
N VAL A 245 23.24 2.06 -18.01
CA VAL A 245 22.33 3.10 -18.48
C VAL A 245 23.10 4.07 -19.36
N VAL A 246 22.67 4.20 -20.61
CA VAL A 246 23.34 5.03 -21.62
C VAL A 246 22.36 6.00 -22.26
N ASP A 247 22.77 7.26 -22.41
CA ASP A 247 21.96 8.28 -23.05
C ASP A 247 22.07 8.25 -24.59
N ALA A 248 21.35 9.16 -25.26
CA ALA A 248 21.36 9.28 -26.71
C ALA A 248 22.74 9.70 -27.28
N ALA A 249 23.62 10.27 -26.46
CA ALA A 249 24.98 10.66 -26.83
C ALA A 249 26.02 9.53 -26.55
N ARG A 250 25.58 8.34 -26.12
CA ARG A 250 26.42 7.21 -25.66
C ARG A 250 27.26 7.53 -24.42
N GLU A 251 26.84 8.52 -23.63
CA GLU A 251 27.38 8.73 -22.31
C GLU A 251 26.78 7.72 -21.34
N VAL A 252 27.62 7.15 -20.48
CA VAL A 252 27.17 6.23 -19.44
C VAL A 252 26.73 7.06 -18.26
N LEU A 253 25.45 6.93 -17.91
CA LEU A 253 24.85 7.61 -16.78
C LEU A 253 25.04 6.84 -15.48
N GLY A 254 25.06 5.51 -15.54
CA GLY A 254 25.22 4.65 -14.37
C GLY A 254 25.15 3.15 -14.67
N VAL A 255 25.29 2.33 -13.63
CA VAL A 255 25.12 0.87 -13.68
C VAL A 255 24.12 0.47 -12.61
N LEU A 256 23.16 -0.39 -12.95
CA LEU A 256 22.17 -0.97 -12.04
C LEU A 256 22.39 -2.47 -11.92
N SER A 257 22.48 -3.00 -10.70
CA SER A 257 22.55 -4.45 -10.46
C SER A 257 21.17 -5.06 -10.25
N ALA A 258 21.06 -6.38 -10.39
CA ALA A 258 19.90 -7.16 -9.98
C ALA A 258 19.53 -6.87 -8.52
N THR A 259 20.51 -6.61 -7.64
CA THR A 259 20.28 -6.17 -6.25
C THR A 259 19.86 -4.72 -6.08
N ASP A 260 20.08 -3.83 -7.05
CA ASP A 260 19.51 -2.48 -7.01
C ASP A 260 18.04 -2.51 -7.45
N LEU A 261 17.72 -3.40 -8.40
CA LEU A 261 16.35 -3.67 -8.86
C LEU A 261 15.57 -4.55 -7.86
N ALA A 262 16.23 -5.50 -7.21
CA ALA A 262 15.71 -6.38 -6.16
C ALA A 262 15.93 -5.84 -4.74
N GLY A 263 16.66 -4.73 -4.57
CA GLY A 263 16.85 -4.03 -3.28
C GLY A 263 15.55 -3.45 -2.71
N LEU A 264 14.49 -3.47 -3.53
CA LEU A 264 13.10 -3.38 -3.14
C LEU A 264 12.69 -4.52 -2.16
N GLU A 265 13.33 -5.68 -2.13
CA GLU A 265 12.94 -6.84 -1.31
C GLU A 265 13.16 -6.71 0.20
N THR A 266 13.91 -5.72 0.71
CA THR A 266 14.05 -5.50 2.17
C THR A 266 13.61 -4.11 2.65
N ARG A 267 13.42 -3.16 1.75
CA ARG A 267 13.00 -1.79 2.08
C ARG A 267 11.73 -1.34 1.36
N SER A 268 11.11 -2.18 0.52
CA SER A 268 9.81 -1.84 -0.09
C SER A 268 8.65 -2.01 0.90
N PRO A 269 7.52 -1.35 0.61
CA PRO A 269 6.24 -1.61 1.28
C PRO A 269 5.82 -3.08 1.28
N PHE A 270 6.14 -3.84 0.22
CA PHE A 270 5.75 -5.24 0.06
C PHE A 270 6.58 -6.17 0.95
N ALA A 271 7.89 -5.91 1.02
CA ALA A 271 8.80 -6.65 1.88
C ALA A 271 8.44 -6.53 3.36
N LEU A 272 8.10 -5.30 3.79
CA LEU A 272 7.67 -5.06 5.16
C LEU A 272 6.34 -5.77 5.44
N ARG A 273 5.36 -5.62 4.55
CA ARG A 273 4.06 -6.28 4.69
C ARG A 273 4.18 -7.80 4.74
N HIS A 274 5.03 -8.39 3.89
CA HIS A 274 5.27 -9.83 3.90
C HIS A 274 5.83 -10.26 5.25
N ALA A 275 6.87 -9.57 5.75
CA ALA A 275 7.46 -9.87 7.06
C ALA A 275 6.45 -9.72 8.22
N ILE A 276 5.55 -8.74 8.13
CA ILE A 276 4.44 -8.56 9.09
C ILE A 276 3.50 -9.77 9.07
N LEU A 277 3.02 -10.17 7.90
CA LEU A 277 2.01 -11.23 7.79
C LEU A 277 2.56 -12.64 8.05
N THR A 278 3.84 -12.87 7.81
CA THR A 278 4.48 -14.16 8.10
C THR A 278 5.05 -14.27 9.51
N ALA A 279 5.07 -13.18 10.29
CA ALA A 279 5.60 -13.19 11.66
C ALA A 279 4.89 -14.22 12.54
N HIS A 280 5.59 -15.23 13.05
CA HIS A 280 5.01 -16.32 13.84
C HIS A 280 4.85 -15.99 15.33
N SER A 281 5.37 -14.85 15.77
CA SER A 281 5.31 -14.39 17.15
C SER A 281 5.15 -12.87 17.23
N GLU A 282 4.71 -12.38 18.39
CA GLU A 282 4.66 -10.94 18.67
C GLU A 282 6.06 -10.31 18.61
N ASP A 283 7.13 -11.02 18.96
CA ASP A 283 8.51 -10.52 18.89
C ASP A 283 8.98 -10.32 17.43
N GLU A 284 8.68 -11.28 16.55
CA GLU A 284 8.94 -11.14 15.11
C GLU A 284 8.14 -9.99 14.51
N LEU A 285 6.88 -9.83 14.93
CA LEU A 285 6.01 -8.76 14.47
C LEU A 285 6.52 -7.38 14.93
N GLN A 286 6.97 -7.26 16.18
CA GLN A 286 7.63 -6.05 16.69
C GLN A 286 8.92 -5.74 15.90
N ALA A 287 9.73 -6.77 15.60
CA ALA A 287 10.94 -6.61 14.79
C ALA A 287 10.62 -6.12 13.36
N ALA A 288 9.55 -6.62 12.75
CA ALA A 288 9.09 -6.12 11.46
C ALA A 288 8.60 -4.67 11.57
N THR A 289 7.72 -4.35 12.53
CA THR A 289 7.12 -3.02 12.68
C THR A 289 8.15 -1.91 12.93
N ARG A 290 9.29 -2.22 13.60
CA ARG A 290 10.41 -1.28 13.75
C ARG A 290 10.98 -0.73 12.43
N ARG A 291 10.73 -1.41 11.30
CA ARG A 291 11.14 -0.97 9.96
C ARG A 291 10.23 0.11 9.37
N LEU A 292 9.08 0.42 9.99
CA LEU A 292 8.14 1.45 9.50
C LEU A 292 8.80 2.82 9.37
N GLY A 293 9.61 3.23 10.35
CA GLY A 293 10.32 4.51 10.30
C GLY A 293 11.29 4.58 9.11
N GLN A 294 12.01 3.50 8.83
CA GLN A 294 12.93 3.45 7.69
C GLN A 294 12.19 3.43 6.35
N LEU A 295 11.08 2.68 6.25
CA LEU A 295 10.23 2.69 5.06
C LEU A 295 9.70 4.10 4.80
N PHE A 296 9.19 4.76 5.84
CA PHE A 296 8.70 6.12 5.77
C PHE A 296 9.75 7.11 5.23
N LEU A 297 10.97 7.08 5.78
CA LEU A 297 12.06 7.93 5.31
C LEU A 297 12.40 7.65 3.85
N THR A 298 12.50 6.38 3.47
CA THR A 298 12.78 5.99 2.07
C THR A 298 11.72 6.52 1.10
N LEU A 299 10.43 6.36 1.41
CA LEU A 299 9.36 6.88 0.56
C LEU A 299 9.39 8.41 0.46
N LEU A 300 9.70 9.10 1.56
CA LEU A 300 9.78 10.56 1.58
C LEU A 300 10.96 11.08 0.75
N ASP A 301 12.12 10.44 0.87
CA ASP A 301 13.34 10.78 0.12
C ASP A 301 13.18 10.52 -1.39
N SER A 302 12.39 9.51 -1.75
CA SER A 302 12.01 9.21 -3.15
C SER A 302 11.01 10.20 -3.76
N GLY A 303 10.61 11.25 -3.02
CA GLY A 303 9.72 12.29 -3.55
C GLY A 303 8.26 11.87 -3.70
N ILE A 304 7.87 10.74 -3.09
CA ILE A 304 6.48 10.27 -3.10
C ILE A 304 5.56 11.29 -2.42
N SER A 305 4.34 11.43 -2.93
CA SER A 305 3.36 12.37 -2.38
C SER A 305 3.03 12.03 -0.92
N ALA A 306 2.75 13.04 -0.09
CA ALA A 306 2.46 12.82 1.32
C ALA A 306 1.25 11.91 1.54
N LEU A 307 0.23 12.00 0.67
CA LEU A 307 -0.97 11.18 0.75
C LEU A 307 -0.70 9.73 0.35
N ASP A 308 0.16 9.49 -0.65
CA ASP A 308 0.59 8.14 -1.01
C ASP A 308 1.38 7.47 0.11
N ILE A 309 2.27 8.21 0.77
CA ILE A 309 2.98 7.72 1.95
C ILE A 309 1.98 7.32 3.04
N CYS A 310 0.98 8.15 3.32
CA CYS A 310 -0.05 7.82 4.31
C CYS A 310 -0.85 6.57 3.95
N ARG A 311 -1.18 6.38 2.67
CA ARG A 311 -1.85 5.16 2.17
C ARG A 311 -1.00 3.92 2.41
N VAL A 312 0.29 4.01 2.08
CA VAL A 312 1.25 2.91 2.29
C VAL A 312 1.36 2.58 3.78
N LEU A 313 1.54 3.59 4.65
CA LEU A 313 1.63 3.36 6.09
C LEU A 313 0.35 2.74 6.64
N SER A 314 -0.83 3.23 6.23
CA SER A 314 -2.13 2.69 6.64
C SER A 314 -2.25 1.19 6.29
N LEU A 315 -1.77 0.78 5.11
CA LEU A 315 -1.75 -0.64 4.71
C LEU A 315 -0.86 -1.49 5.62
N GLN A 316 0.27 -0.95 6.07
CA GLN A 316 1.13 -1.66 7.02
C GLN A 316 0.44 -1.81 8.37
N ILE A 317 -0.23 -0.77 8.87
CA ILE A 317 -0.98 -0.81 10.12
C ILE A 317 -2.14 -1.80 10.06
N ASP A 318 -2.87 -1.86 8.94
CA ASP A 318 -3.89 -2.88 8.71
C ASP A 318 -3.27 -4.29 8.82
N SER A 319 -2.12 -4.49 8.20
CA SER A 319 -1.43 -5.79 8.17
C SER A 319 -0.94 -6.20 9.57
N VAL A 320 -0.41 -5.26 10.36
CA VAL A 320 -0.03 -5.49 11.76
C VAL A 320 -1.25 -5.88 12.58
N THR A 321 -2.36 -5.14 12.42
CA THR A 321 -3.61 -5.40 13.16
C THR A 321 -4.18 -6.77 12.81
N THR A 322 -4.26 -7.11 11.52
CA THR A 322 -4.71 -8.44 11.06
C THR A 322 -3.83 -9.55 11.61
N ARG A 323 -2.50 -9.36 11.64
CA ARG A 323 -1.62 -10.39 12.19
C ARG A 323 -1.78 -10.57 13.69
N LEU A 324 -1.95 -9.49 14.45
CA LEU A 324 -2.24 -9.57 15.88
C LEU A 324 -3.54 -10.31 16.17
N ILE A 325 -4.58 -10.07 15.35
CA ILE A 325 -5.84 -10.81 15.43
C ILE A 325 -5.58 -12.31 15.20
N GLU A 326 -4.86 -12.68 14.14
CA GLU A 326 -4.53 -14.08 13.84
C GLU A 326 -3.75 -14.76 14.97
N LEU A 327 -2.76 -14.08 15.56
CA LEU A 327 -1.99 -14.58 16.69
C LEU A 327 -2.86 -14.77 17.94
N SER A 328 -3.80 -13.87 18.19
CA SER A 328 -4.74 -13.98 19.31
C SER A 328 -5.74 -15.14 19.08
N VAL A 329 -6.28 -15.28 17.86
CA VAL A 329 -7.14 -16.42 17.47
C VAL A 329 -6.39 -17.75 17.60
N ALA A 330 -5.12 -17.82 17.19
CA ALA A 330 -4.30 -19.02 17.36
C ALA A 330 -4.12 -19.41 18.84
N ARG A 331 -4.11 -18.42 19.74
CA ARG A 331 -3.97 -18.63 21.20
C ARG A 331 -5.26 -19.05 21.87
N HIS A 332 -6.39 -18.45 21.49
CA HIS A 332 -7.67 -18.61 22.19
C HIS A 332 -8.66 -19.53 21.48
N GLY A 333 -8.33 -20.00 20.28
CA GLY A 333 -9.22 -20.77 19.42
C GLY A 333 -10.03 -19.89 18.46
N PRO A 334 -10.78 -20.50 17.53
CA PRO A 334 -11.53 -19.78 16.51
C PRO A 334 -12.62 -18.90 17.12
N ALA A 335 -12.96 -17.81 16.43
CA ALA A 335 -14.05 -16.94 16.84
C ALA A 335 -15.39 -17.70 16.88
N PRO A 336 -16.24 -17.48 17.90
CA PRO A 336 -17.47 -18.25 18.10
C PRO A 336 -18.58 -17.91 17.10
N VAL A 337 -18.50 -16.74 16.46
CA VAL A 337 -19.46 -16.24 15.46
C VAL A 337 -18.75 -15.40 14.41
N ALA A 338 -19.42 -15.09 13.30
CA ALA A 338 -18.94 -14.11 12.34
C ALA A 338 -18.76 -12.72 13.00
N TRP A 339 -17.68 -12.04 12.61
CA TRP A 339 -17.30 -10.74 13.16
C TRP A 339 -16.64 -9.86 12.10
N ALA A 340 -16.51 -8.57 12.39
CA ALA A 340 -15.83 -7.59 11.57
C ALA A 340 -15.00 -6.65 12.46
N TRP A 341 -13.73 -6.49 12.12
CA TRP A 341 -12.87 -5.46 12.70
C TRP A 341 -12.88 -4.23 11.79
N LEU A 342 -13.12 -3.08 12.41
CA LEU A 342 -13.21 -1.79 11.75
C LEU A 342 -12.03 -0.93 12.17
N ALA A 343 -11.21 -0.52 11.20
CA ALA A 343 -10.36 0.64 11.39
C ALA A 343 -11.24 1.89 11.44
N LEU A 344 -10.91 2.82 12.33
CA LEU A 344 -11.60 4.09 12.47
C LEU A 344 -10.67 5.27 12.16
N GLY A 345 -11.24 6.47 12.07
CA GLY A 345 -10.50 7.72 12.00
C GLY A 345 -9.41 7.75 10.93
N SER A 346 -8.18 8.16 11.28
CA SER A 346 -7.14 8.39 10.27
C SER A 346 -6.73 7.13 9.49
N THR A 347 -6.75 5.97 10.14
CA THR A 347 -6.47 4.67 9.51
C THR A 347 -7.60 4.25 8.57
N ALA A 348 -8.86 4.54 8.92
CA ALA A 348 -10.00 4.32 8.02
C ALA A 348 -9.93 5.18 6.76
N ARG A 349 -9.53 6.45 6.91
CA ARG A 349 -9.37 7.40 5.80
C ARG A 349 -8.13 7.17 4.95
N ARG A 350 -7.25 6.23 5.34
CA ARG A 350 -5.92 5.99 4.75
C ARG A 350 -5.00 7.22 4.82
N GLU A 351 -5.12 7.96 5.92
CA GLU A 351 -4.40 9.20 6.23
C GLU A 351 -3.49 9.03 7.45
N PHE A 352 -3.15 7.78 7.80
CA PHE A 352 -2.30 7.45 8.94
C PHE A 352 -0.89 8.04 8.75
N THR A 353 -0.33 8.56 9.85
CA THR A 353 1.04 9.06 9.93
C THR A 353 1.71 8.46 11.16
N LEU A 354 3.04 8.49 11.26
CA LEU A 354 3.74 7.95 12.43
C LEU A 354 3.42 8.69 13.75
N GLY A 355 2.86 9.91 13.69
CA GLY A 355 2.32 10.65 14.84
C GLY A 355 0.78 10.57 14.95
N SER A 356 0.16 9.54 14.38
CA SER A 356 -1.28 9.26 14.50
C SER A 356 -1.57 8.26 15.62
N ASP A 357 -2.73 8.43 16.24
CA ASP A 357 -3.30 7.45 17.16
C ASP A 357 -4.01 6.36 16.34
N ILE A 358 -4.11 5.15 16.89
CA ILE A 358 -4.88 4.05 16.32
C ILE A 358 -6.24 3.95 17.00
N GLU A 359 -7.27 4.08 16.18
CA GLU A 359 -8.67 3.95 16.56
C GLU A 359 -9.27 2.72 15.87
N ASN A 360 -9.98 1.88 16.60
CA ASN A 360 -10.62 0.69 16.03
C ASN A 360 -11.89 0.28 16.77
N ALA A 361 -12.69 -0.54 16.12
CA ALA A 361 -13.94 -1.07 16.63
C ALA A 361 -14.18 -2.51 16.15
N LEU A 362 -15.08 -3.21 16.84
CA LEU A 362 -15.45 -4.58 16.52
C LEU A 362 -16.98 -4.74 16.47
N ALA A 363 -17.45 -5.41 15.43
CA ALA A 363 -18.83 -5.84 15.25
C ALA A 363 -18.91 -7.37 15.25
N TYR A 364 -19.92 -7.95 15.91
CA TYR A 364 -20.18 -9.39 15.86
C TYR A 364 -21.66 -9.70 15.56
N ASP A 365 -21.93 -10.88 15.01
CA ASP A 365 -23.26 -11.26 14.52
C ASP A 365 -24.28 -11.51 15.65
N ARG A 366 -23.81 -12.03 16.80
CA ARG A 366 -24.68 -12.39 17.92
C ARG A 366 -24.19 -11.80 19.25
N SER A 367 -25.12 -11.27 20.03
CA SER A 367 -24.85 -10.63 21.32
C SER A 367 -25.10 -11.57 22.51
N ASP A 368 -24.22 -12.55 22.71
CA ASP A 368 -24.20 -13.38 23.92
C ASP A 368 -23.03 -13.00 24.84
N PRO A 369 -23.14 -13.12 26.18
CA PRO A 369 -22.05 -12.76 27.09
C PRO A 369 -20.73 -13.50 26.83
N GLU A 370 -20.80 -14.77 26.41
CA GLU A 370 -19.61 -15.56 26.07
C GLU A 370 -18.93 -15.07 24.78
N VAL A 371 -19.73 -14.62 23.81
CA VAL A 371 -19.25 -14.03 22.56
C VAL A 371 -18.56 -12.69 22.84
N ASP A 372 -19.19 -11.82 23.63
CA ASP A 372 -18.56 -10.55 24.01
C ASP A 372 -17.26 -10.79 24.79
N ALA A 373 -17.26 -11.74 25.73
CA ALA A 373 -16.06 -12.07 26.50
C ALA A 373 -14.92 -12.60 25.63
N TYR A 374 -15.21 -13.36 24.57
CA TYR A 374 -14.21 -13.77 23.58
C TYR A 374 -13.61 -12.56 22.86
N PHE A 375 -14.46 -11.69 22.32
CA PHE A 375 -14.00 -10.51 21.58
C PHE A 375 -13.38 -9.43 22.47
N ALA A 376 -13.69 -9.42 23.77
CA ALA A 376 -13.00 -8.62 24.77
C ALA A 376 -11.54 -9.01 24.88
N ARG A 377 -11.26 -10.31 25.06
CA ARG A 377 -9.89 -10.83 25.11
C ARG A 377 -9.15 -10.59 23.79
N LEU A 378 -9.82 -10.79 22.65
CA LEU A 378 -9.24 -10.48 21.33
C LEU A 378 -8.86 -9.00 21.24
N GLY A 379 -9.76 -8.09 21.61
CA GLY A 379 -9.52 -6.65 21.58
C GLY A 379 -8.37 -6.23 22.51
N GLU A 380 -8.32 -6.76 23.73
CA GLU A 380 -7.23 -6.52 24.69
C GLU A 380 -5.87 -7.03 24.18
N ASP A 381 -5.83 -8.23 23.59
CA ASP A 381 -4.62 -8.79 23.01
C ASP A 381 -4.09 -7.95 21.86
N VAL A 382 -4.96 -7.52 20.94
CA VAL A 382 -4.59 -6.69 19.80
C VAL A 382 -4.14 -5.31 20.28
N SER A 383 -4.85 -4.67 21.21
CA SER A 383 -4.43 -3.39 21.79
C SER A 383 -3.02 -3.47 22.40
N ARG A 384 -2.77 -4.47 23.25
CA ARG A 384 -1.45 -4.68 23.86
C ARG A 384 -0.36 -4.96 22.81
N GLY A 385 -0.69 -5.73 21.78
CA GLY A 385 0.23 -6.03 20.67
C GLY A 385 0.58 -4.81 19.82
N LEU A 386 -0.39 -3.92 19.57
CA LEU A 386 -0.17 -2.65 18.87
C LEU A 386 0.78 -1.75 19.67
N GLU A 387 0.55 -1.61 20.98
CA GLU A 387 1.44 -0.85 21.87
C GLU A 387 2.85 -1.45 21.92
N ALA A 388 2.97 -2.79 22.01
CA ALA A 388 4.25 -3.48 21.98
C ALA A 388 5.00 -3.25 20.66
N CYS A 389 4.28 -3.09 19.55
CA CYS A 389 4.83 -2.74 18.24
C CYS A 389 5.22 -1.25 18.11
N GLY A 390 5.09 -0.45 19.17
CA GLY A 390 5.41 0.98 19.19
C GLY A 390 4.35 1.85 18.52
N LEU A 391 3.09 1.39 18.45
CA LEU A 391 1.97 2.14 17.91
C LEU A 391 1.11 2.69 19.05
N HIS A 392 0.73 3.96 18.95
CA HIS A 392 -0.03 4.63 20.00
C HIS A 392 -1.54 4.40 19.82
N LEU A 393 -2.20 3.91 20.87
CA LEU A 393 -3.66 3.82 20.91
C LEU A 393 -4.28 5.18 21.24
N ASP A 394 -5.53 5.39 20.81
CA ASP A 394 -6.23 6.63 21.14
C ASP A 394 -6.36 6.81 22.67
N PRO A 395 -5.98 7.98 23.21
CA PRO A 395 -5.99 8.22 24.66
C PRO A 395 -7.38 8.24 25.28
N ASN A 396 -8.46 8.25 24.48
CA ASN A 396 -9.85 8.14 24.94
C ASN A 396 -10.40 6.72 24.81
N ASP A 397 -9.52 5.72 24.63
CA ASP A 397 -9.86 4.30 24.62
C ASP A 397 -10.84 3.93 23.50
N VAL A 398 -10.63 4.51 22.31
CA VAL A 398 -11.37 4.22 21.06
C VAL A 398 -10.81 2.96 20.41
N VAL A 399 -10.96 1.84 21.11
CA VAL A 399 -10.41 0.54 20.72
C VAL A 399 -11.38 -0.59 21.01
N ALA A 400 -11.31 -1.69 20.26
CA ALA A 400 -12.17 -2.87 20.38
C ALA A 400 -12.07 -3.59 21.74
N GLY A 401 -11.00 -3.36 22.50
CA GLY A 401 -10.90 -3.79 23.91
C GLY A 401 -11.96 -3.13 24.81
N ASN A 402 -12.39 -1.92 24.46
CA ASN A 402 -13.44 -1.19 25.15
C ASN A 402 -14.84 -1.65 24.69
N GLY A 403 -15.72 -2.01 25.64
CA GLY A 403 -17.10 -2.38 25.35
C GLY A 403 -17.95 -1.27 24.69
N LEU A 404 -17.50 -0.01 24.74
CA LEU A 404 -18.12 1.08 23.99
C LEU A 404 -17.88 1.00 22.47
N TRP A 405 -16.85 0.26 22.03
CA TRP A 405 -16.42 0.12 20.63
C TRP A 405 -16.45 -1.33 20.16
N ARG A 406 -17.10 -2.20 20.94
CA ARG A 406 -17.31 -3.61 20.65
C ARG A 406 -18.74 -3.98 20.96
N MET A 407 -19.51 -4.35 19.95
CA MET A 407 -20.94 -4.68 20.09
C MET A 407 -21.45 -5.48 18.89
N SER A 408 -22.72 -5.89 18.92
CA SER A 408 -23.31 -6.56 17.75
C SER A 408 -23.44 -5.63 16.54
N ALA A 409 -23.49 -6.20 15.34
CA ALA A 409 -23.75 -5.43 14.11
C ALA A 409 -25.10 -4.70 14.17
N GLU A 410 -26.13 -5.33 14.74
CA GLU A 410 -27.43 -4.71 14.99
C GLU A 410 -27.30 -3.49 15.89
N ARG A 411 -26.55 -3.61 16.99
CA ARG A 411 -26.34 -2.50 17.93
C ARG A 411 -25.52 -1.37 17.30
N TRP A 412 -24.56 -1.67 16.43
CA TRP A 412 -23.84 -0.65 15.67
C TRP A 412 -24.77 0.16 14.75
N VAL A 413 -25.72 -0.50 14.08
CA VAL A 413 -26.74 0.18 13.26
C VAL A 413 -27.61 1.10 14.11
N GLU A 414 -28.02 0.65 15.30
CA GLU A 414 -28.76 1.49 16.26
C GLU A 414 -27.93 2.69 16.72
N VAL A 415 -26.67 2.49 17.09
CA VAL A 415 -25.77 3.57 17.51
C VAL A 415 -25.59 4.62 16.41
N PHE A 416 -25.45 4.20 15.16
CA PHE A 416 -25.40 5.13 14.02
C PHE A 416 -26.72 5.88 13.87
N ARG A 417 -27.86 5.21 14.04
CA ARG A 417 -29.18 5.84 14.01
C ARG A 417 -29.36 6.85 15.15
N ASP A 418 -28.94 6.52 16.36
CA ASP A 418 -29.00 7.39 17.53
C ASP A 418 -28.15 8.66 17.31
N CYS A 419 -26.97 8.52 16.70
CA CYS A 419 -26.15 9.66 16.28
C CYS A 419 -26.87 10.59 15.31
N LEU A 420 -27.75 10.07 14.45
CA LEU A 420 -28.52 10.85 13.47
C LEU A 420 -29.77 11.50 14.10
N GLU A 421 -30.51 10.74 14.90
CA GLU A 421 -31.83 11.13 15.42
C GLU A 421 -31.75 11.99 16.68
N SER A 422 -30.80 11.71 17.59
CA SER A 422 -30.70 12.38 18.89
C SER A 422 -29.25 12.73 19.26
N PRO A 423 -28.54 13.54 18.44
CA PRO A 423 -27.14 13.85 18.67
C PRO A 423 -26.93 14.68 19.95
N ASP A 424 -26.35 14.08 20.99
CA ASP A 424 -25.76 14.79 22.12
C ASP A 424 -24.24 14.94 21.98
N ARG A 425 -23.56 15.42 23.03
CA ARG A 425 -22.10 15.59 23.00
C ARG A 425 -21.35 14.26 22.82
N SER A 426 -21.81 13.18 23.44
CA SER A 426 -21.19 11.85 23.33
C SER A 426 -21.38 11.26 21.93
N HIS A 427 -22.60 11.38 21.38
CA HIS A 427 -22.92 10.94 20.02
C HIS A 427 -22.11 11.69 18.96
N LEU A 428 -21.83 12.99 19.15
CA LEU A 428 -20.99 13.75 18.21
C LEU A 428 -19.53 13.34 18.24
N ILE A 429 -18.98 13.05 19.41
CA ILE A 429 -17.61 12.50 19.52
C ILE A 429 -17.55 11.17 18.78
N ARG A 430 -18.53 10.31 19.03
CA ARG A 430 -18.65 9.02 18.35
C ARG A 430 -18.83 9.19 16.84
N ALA A 431 -19.69 10.08 16.38
CA ALA A 431 -19.90 10.35 14.95
C ALA A 431 -18.63 10.86 14.26
N ASN A 432 -17.87 11.76 14.90
CA ASN A 432 -16.64 12.32 14.34
C ASN A 432 -15.53 11.27 14.13
N ILE A 433 -15.58 10.15 14.84
CA ILE A 433 -14.60 9.07 14.73
C ILE A 433 -15.18 7.88 13.96
N ALA A 434 -16.36 7.40 14.36
CA ALA A 434 -17.01 6.20 13.83
C ALA A 434 -17.55 6.37 12.41
N PHE A 435 -17.87 7.58 11.96
CA PHE A 435 -18.34 7.79 10.58
C PHE A 435 -17.21 7.72 9.55
N ASP A 436 -15.96 7.71 10.02
CA ASP A 436 -14.80 7.32 9.22
C ASP A 436 -14.46 5.88 9.60
N PHE A 437 -15.01 4.92 8.87
CA PHE A 437 -14.79 3.50 9.15
C PHE A 437 -14.39 2.75 7.88
N ARG A 438 -13.65 1.67 8.08
CA ARG A 438 -13.30 0.70 7.04
C ARG A 438 -13.12 -0.68 7.67
N GLN A 439 -13.78 -1.68 7.11
CA GLN A 439 -13.58 -3.06 7.53
C GLN A 439 -12.21 -3.56 7.04
N ILE A 440 -11.43 -4.16 7.94
CA ILE A 440 -10.07 -4.66 7.63
C ILE A 440 -9.93 -6.17 7.85
N ALA A 441 -10.77 -6.78 8.69
CA ALA A 441 -10.74 -8.20 8.98
C ALA A 441 -12.12 -8.72 9.40
N GLY A 442 -12.27 -10.05 9.36
CA GLY A 442 -13.49 -10.74 9.75
C GLY A 442 -14.51 -10.90 8.61
N GLY A 443 -15.28 -11.98 8.66
CA GLY A 443 -16.23 -12.38 7.60
C GLY A 443 -17.63 -11.79 7.69
N LEU A 444 -17.92 -10.94 8.69
CA LEU A 444 -19.24 -10.29 8.82
C LEU A 444 -19.33 -9.07 7.91
N THR A 445 -20.34 -9.01 7.05
CA THR A 445 -20.55 -7.84 6.18
C THR A 445 -21.36 -6.76 6.90
N VAL A 446 -20.69 -5.84 7.60
CA VAL A 446 -21.35 -4.76 8.37
C VAL A 446 -21.41 -3.42 7.62
N THR A 447 -20.43 -3.17 6.74
CA THR A 447 -20.25 -1.87 6.06
C THR A 447 -21.48 -1.38 5.30
N PRO A 448 -22.18 -2.18 4.47
CA PRO A 448 -23.34 -1.72 3.71
C PRO A 448 -24.48 -1.20 4.60
N SER A 449 -24.72 -1.87 5.73
CA SER A 449 -25.77 -1.47 6.69
C SER A 449 -25.46 -0.14 7.35
N LEU A 450 -24.19 0.08 7.76
CA LEU A 450 -23.77 1.35 8.35
C LEU A 450 -23.78 2.49 7.32
N VAL A 451 -23.34 2.23 6.09
CA VAL A 451 -23.40 3.20 4.98
C VAL A 451 -24.84 3.59 4.66
N ALA A 452 -25.77 2.63 4.69
CA ALA A 452 -27.19 2.88 4.45
C ALA A 452 -27.76 3.86 5.49
N VAL A 453 -27.43 3.69 6.78
CA VAL A 453 -27.80 4.64 7.83
C VAL A 453 -27.10 5.98 7.62
N LEU A 454 -25.80 6.00 7.38
CA LEU A 454 -25.04 7.24 7.26
C LEU A 454 -25.50 8.12 6.09
N ARG A 455 -26.00 7.51 5.00
CA ARG A 455 -26.58 8.24 3.85
C ARG A 455 -27.80 9.07 4.23
N GLU A 456 -28.50 8.69 5.30
CA GLU A 456 -29.64 9.42 5.84
C GLU A 456 -29.23 10.73 6.52
N ALA A 457 -27.96 10.92 6.89
CA ALA A 457 -27.48 12.10 7.65
C ALA A 457 -27.95 13.45 7.08
N LYS A 458 -28.04 13.59 5.75
CA LYS A 458 -28.55 14.80 5.08
C LYS A 458 -30.00 15.16 5.42
N ARG A 459 -30.78 14.20 5.91
CA ARG A 459 -32.18 14.37 6.35
C ARG A 459 -32.28 14.80 7.82
N HIS A 460 -31.17 14.86 8.55
CA HIS A 460 -31.11 15.19 9.99
C HIS A 460 -30.46 16.58 10.22
N PRO A 461 -31.23 17.68 10.13
CA PRO A 461 -30.68 19.05 10.19
C PRO A 461 -29.98 19.37 11.53
N ASP A 462 -30.42 18.76 12.63
CA ASP A 462 -29.78 18.96 13.94
C ASP A 462 -28.40 18.31 14.02
N LEU A 463 -28.22 17.12 13.45
CA LEU A 463 -26.91 16.48 13.29
C LEU A 463 -26.01 17.37 12.43
N ILE A 464 -26.47 17.78 11.24
CA ILE A 464 -25.70 18.60 10.32
C ILE A 464 -25.25 19.91 10.98
N ARG A 465 -26.14 20.57 11.73
CA ARG A 465 -25.80 21.78 12.50
C ARG A 465 -24.69 21.54 13.53
N ARG A 466 -24.72 20.39 14.21
CA ARG A 466 -23.72 20.03 15.22
C ARG A 466 -22.38 19.61 14.60
N ILE A 467 -22.39 18.87 13.49
CA ILE A 467 -21.18 18.57 12.71
C ILE A 467 -20.55 19.87 12.20
N ALA A 468 -21.37 20.81 11.73
CA ALA A 468 -20.88 22.12 11.31
C ALA A 468 -20.22 22.90 12.46
N ARG A 469 -20.81 22.86 13.68
CA ARG A 469 -20.16 23.43 14.88
C ARG A 469 -18.81 22.78 15.15
N SER A 470 -18.74 21.44 15.12
CA SER A 470 -17.47 20.70 15.29
C SER A 470 -16.42 21.05 14.22
N ALA A 471 -16.83 21.40 13.00
CA ALA A 471 -15.94 21.86 11.95
C ALA A 471 -15.41 23.29 12.17
N THR A 472 -16.10 24.10 12.97
CA THR A 472 -15.72 25.48 13.33
C THR A 472 -15.05 25.61 14.70
N ASP A 473 -15.15 24.60 15.57
CA ASP A 473 -14.60 24.64 16.94
C ASP A 473 -13.06 24.58 16.97
N PHE A 474 -12.46 23.82 16.06
CA PHE A 474 -11.00 23.76 15.91
C PHE A 474 -10.49 24.97 15.12
N LYS A 475 -10.09 26.01 15.85
CA LYS A 475 -9.56 27.24 15.25
C LYS A 475 -8.12 27.04 14.78
N PRO A 476 -7.81 27.34 13.52
CA PRO A 476 -6.43 27.36 13.04
C PRO A 476 -5.56 28.29 13.90
N PRO A 477 -4.30 27.94 14.17
CA PRO A 477 -3.41 28.67 15.06
C PRO A 477 -2.87 29.95 14.39
N LEU A 478 -3.78 30.88 14.13
CA LEU A 478 -3.53 32.14 13.45
C LEU A 478 -4.03 33.31 14.30
N GLY A 479 -3.09 34.12 14.79
CA GLY A 479 -3.32 35.30 15.61
C GLY A 479 -3.48 36.59 14.80
N PHE A 480 -3.48 37.72 15.51
CA PHE A 480 -3.61 39.03 14.90
C PHE A 480 -2.51 39.28 13.85
N ARG A 481 -2.87 39.89 12.70
CA ARG A 481 -1.99 40.10 11.54
C ARG A 481 -1.36 38.83 10.94
N GLY A 482 -1.91 37.65 11.21
CA GLY A 482 -1.44 36.39 10.65
C GLY A 482 -0.20 35.81 11.34
N ALA A 483 0.07 36.22 12.58
CA ALA A 483 1.09 35.58 13.42
C ALA A 483 0.68 34.13 13.73
N LEU A 484 1.62 33.18 13.71
CA LEU A 484 1.33 31.79 14.06
C LEU A 484 1.23 31.65 15.59
N ILE A 485 0.18 30.97 16.06
CA ILE A 485 -0.04 30.74 17.49
C ILE A 485 0.63 29.42 17.87
N VAL A 486 1.53 29.50 18.86
CA VAL A 486 2.31 28.36 19.32
C VAL A 486 1.66 27.78 20.57
N GLY A 487 1.30 26.49 20.53
CA GLY A 487 0.82 25.71 21.67
C GLY A 487 1.94 24.95 22.37
N SER A 488 1.61 24.25 23.46
CA SER A 488 2.54 23.41 24.23
C SER A 488 1.94 22.03 24.50
N SER A 489 2.78 21.00 24.46
CA SER A 489 2.45 19.63 24.91
C SER A 489 3.66 19.06 25.65
N GLY A 490 3.54 18.89 26.97
CA GLY A 490 4.70 18.60 27.82
C GLY A 490 5.75 19.71 27.72
N ASP A 491 7.01 19.34 27.45
CA ASP A 491 8.13 20.27 27.26
C ASP A 491 8.24 20.82 25.82
N ALA A 492 7.52 20.23 24.87
CA ALA A 492 7.53 20.64 23.47
C ALA A 492 6.59 21.83 23.23
N ARG A 493 7.03 22.77 22.38
CA ARG A 493 6.29 23.99 22.04
C ARG A 493 6.32 24.20 20.54
N GLY A 494 5.15 24.36 19.91
CA GLY A 494 5.05 24.43 18.46
C GLY A 494 3.64 24.76 17.96
N VAL A 495 3.51 24.99 16.66
CA VAL A 495 2.23 25.00 15.96
C VAL A 495 1.78 23.56 15.75
N ASP A 496 0.62 23.21 16.30
CA ASP A 496 0.04 21.87 16.14
C ASP A 496 -0.59 21.72 14.75
N LEU A 497 0.11 21.03 13.84
CA LEU A 497 -0.34 20.83 12.46
C LEU A 497 -1.54 19.88 12.36
N LYS A 498 -1.70 18.95 13.31
CA LYS A 498 -2.84 18.01 13.36
C LYS A 498 -4.10 18.74 13.80
N LYS A 499 -4.05 19.40 14.96
CA LYS A 499 -5.21 20.13 15.53
C LYS A 499 -5.53 21.42 14.77
N GLY A 500 -4.52 22.09 14.24
CA GLY A 500 -4.66 23.38 13.57
C GLY A 500 -4.91 23.32 12.07
N GLY A 501 -4.55 22.21 11.41
CA GLY A 501 -4.63 22.04 9.96
C GLY A 501 -5.46 20.83 9.55
N ALA A 502 -4.98 19.63 9.85
CA ALA A 502 -5.57 18.38 9.33
C ALA A 502 -7.00 18.15 9.84
N ILE A 503 -7.24 18.27 11.15
CA ILE A 503 -8.56 18.07 11.76
C ILE A 503 -9.60 19.08 11.24
N PRO A 504 -9.34 20.39 11.20
CA PRO A 504 -10.26 21.37 10.61
C PRO A 504 -10.66 21.04 9.18
N ILE A 505 -9.70 20.69 8.31
CA ILE A 505 -9.98 20.37 6.90
C ILE A 505 -10.81 19.07 6.81
N THR A 506 -10.44 18.04 7.57
CA THR A 506 -11.19 16.78 7.64
C THR A 506 -12.64 17.02 8.07
N ASN A 507 -12.85 17.85 9.10
CA ASN A 507 -14.19 18.15 9.60
C ASN A 507 -15.02 18.97 8.61
N LEU A 508 -14.41 19.92 7.89
CA LEU A 508 -15.07 20.65 6.80
C LEU A 508 -15.48 19.71 5.67
N ALA A 509 -14.57 18.84 5.21
CA ALA A 509 -14.86 17.84 4.19
C ALA A 509 -15.98 16.89 4.62
N ARG A 510 -15.95 16.41 5.88
CA ARG A 510 -17.00 15.55 6.45
C ARG A 510 -18.34 16.28 6.50
N PHE A 511 -18.36 17.54 6.92
CA PHE A 511 -19.58 18.36 6.94
C PHE A 511 -20.21 18.44 5.54
N TYR A 512 -19.44 18.83 4.52
CA TYR A 512 -19.95 18.95 3.16
C TYR A 512 -20.41 17.60 2.61
N ALA A 513 -19.65 16.52 2.86
CA ALA A 513 -20.00 15.19 2.41
C ALA A 513 -21.32 14.69 3.01
N LEU A 514 -21.45 14.72 4.34
CA LEU A 514 -22.64 14.21 5.03
C LEU A 514 -23.88 15.06 4.76
N SER A 515 -23.73 16.38 4.60
CA SER A 515 -24.82 17.28 4.20
C SER A 515 -25.41 16.92 2.84
N ASN A 516 -24.67 16.17 2.01
CA ASN A 516 -25.08 15.74 0.68
C ASN A 516 -25.31 14.22 0.58
N GLY A 517 -25.18 13.49 1.69
CA GLY A 517 -25.35 12.03 1.72
C GLY A 517 -24.18 11.27 1.10
N ILE A 518 -23.02 11.91 0.96
CA ILE A 518 -21.76 11.28 0.54
C ILE A 518 -21.14 10.62 1.78
N THR A 519 -20.80 9.34 1.65
CA THR A 519 -20.38 8.47 2.78
C THR A 519 -18.94 7.98 2.66
N ILE A 520 -18.17 8.54 1.71
CA ILE A 520 -16.75 8.29 1.54
C ILE A 520 -16.00 8.74 2.79
N SER A 521 -14.94 8.02 3.21
CA SER A 521 -14.14 8.36 4.40
C SER A 521 -12.98 9.33 4.11
N SER A 522 -12.21 9.09 3.05
CA SER A 522 -11.02 9.88 2.66
C SER A 522 -11.33 11.37 2.49
N THR A 523 -10.50 12.24 3.05
CA THR A 523 -10.71 13.69 3.05
C THR A 523 -10.66 14.28 1.65
N ILE A 524 -9.69 13.87 0.83
CA ILE A 524 -9.58 14.36 -0.56
C ILE A 524 -10.75 13.84 -1.40
N ASP A 525 -11.10 12.56 -1.28
CA ASP A 525 -12.17 11.97 -2.08
C ASP A 525 -13.53 12.56 -1.70
N ARG A 526 -13.72 12.94 -0.42
CA ARG A 526 -14.86 13.75 0.01
C ARG A 526 -14.90 15.10 -0.70
N LEU A 527 -13.78 15.83 -0.72
CA LEU A 527 -13.69 17.15 -1.36
C LEU A 527 -13.97 17.09 -2.86
N VAL A 528 -13.46 16.06 -3.55
CA VAL A 528 -13.77 15.80 -4.96
C VAL A 528 -15.25 15.49 -5.15
N ALA A 529 -15.80 14.55 -4.38
CA ALA A 529 -17.21 14.16 -4.54
C ALA A 529 -18.20 15.30 -4.23
N VAL A 530 -17.89 16.18 -3.26
CA VAL A 530 -18.76 17.33 -2.95
C VAL A 530 -18.65 18.43 -4.02
N GLU A 531 -17.49 18.59 -4.65
CA GLU A 531 -17.28 19.48 -5.78
C GLU A 531 -18.07 19.00 -7.00
N GLU A 532 -17.95 17.71 -7.35
CA GLU A 532 -18.71 17.09 -8.45
C GLU A 532 -20.22 17.13 -8.24
N ALA A 533 -20.67 17.03 -6.98
CA ALA A 533 -22.07 17.17 -6.61
C ALA A 533 -22.58 18.64 -6.62
N GLY A 534 -21.70 19.62 -6.87
CA GLY A 534 -22.02 21.05 -6.85
C GLY A 534 -22.29 21.62 -5.45
N ALA A 535 -21.93 20.89 -4.40
CA ALA A 535 -22.17 21.27 -3.02
C ALA A 535 -21.07 22.19 -2.44
N LEU A 536 -19.92 22.24 -3.10
CA LEU A 536 -18.80 23.12 -2.78
C LEU A 536 -18.28 23.76 -4.07
N ASP A 537 -18.05 25.07 -4.07
CA ASP A 537 -17.46 25.74 -5.23
C ASP A 537 -16.02 25.25 -5.47
N GLY A 538 -15.64 25.07 -6.75
CA GLY A 538 -14.36 24.45 -7.12
C GLY A 538 -13.14 25.21 -6.60
N GLU A 539 -13.21 26.55 -6.50
CA GLU A 539 -12.13 27.36 -5.90
C GLU A 539 -11.92 27.00 -4.42
N THR A 540 -13.02 26.89 -3.66
CA THR A 540 -12.95 26.49 -2.25
C THR A 540 -12.53 25.02 -2.09
N ALA A 541 -13.01 24.13 -2.95
CA ALA A 541 -12.62 22.72 -2.94
C ALA A 541 -11.12 22.55 -3.20
N GLU A 542 -10.58 23.21 -4.23
CA GLU A 542 -9.15 23.19 -4.56
C GLU A 542 -8.30 23.77 -3.42
N ALA A 543 -8.70 24.93 -2.88
CA ALA A 543 -8.00 25.53 -1.74
C ALA A 543 -7.92 24.59 -0.52
N LEU A 544 -8.97 23.81 -0.24
CA LEU A 544 -8.95 22.82 0.86
C LEU A 544 -8.10 21.59 0.51
N LYS A 545 -8.14 21.10 -0.73
CA LYS A 545 -7.31 19.98 -1.20
C LYS A 545 -5.83 20.32 -1.11
N GLU A 546 -5.42 21.47 -1.65
CA GLU A 546 -4.04 21.99 -1.55
C GLU A 546 -3.62 22.20 -0.10
N ALA A 547 -4.48 22.82 0.71
CA ALA A 547 -4.21 23.04 2.13
C ALA A 547 -3.96 21.72 2.88
N PHE A 548 -4.75 20.68 2.58
CA PHE A 548 -4.59 19.37 3.19
C PHE A 548 -3.25 18.74 2.79
N GLN A 549 -2.92 18.76 1.50
CA GLN A 549 -1.65 18.23 0.99
C GLN A 549 -0.44 18.93 1.62
N ILE A 550 -0.48 20.28 1.73
CA ILE A 550 0.58 21.06 2.38
C ILE A 550 0.71 20.67 3.86
N VAL A 551 -0.39 20.61 4.61
CA VAL A 551 -0.35 20.23 6.04
C VAL A 551 0.21 18.83 6.21
N MET A 552 -0.24 17.86 5.40
CA MET A 552 0.26 16.49 5.46
C MET A 552 1.75 16.44 5.12
N ARG A 553 2.21 17.17 4.09
CA ARG A 553 3.62 17.24 3.75
C ARG A 553 4.47 17.80 4.89
N LEU A 554 4.05 18.91 5.50
CA LEU A 554 4.76 19.52 6.63
C LEU A 554 4.84 18.59 7.84
N ARG A 555 3.77 17.83 8.12
CA ARG A 555 3.76 16.82 9.18
C ARG A 555 4.78 15.72 8.89
N LEU A 556 4.81 15.19 7.66
CA LEU A 556 5.77 14.16 7.30
C LEU A 556 7.22 14.68 7.33
N ASP A 557 7.50 15.85 6.77
CA ASP A 557 8.83 16.45 6.81
C ASP A 557 9.31 16.64 8.28
N HIS A 558 8.40 17.06 9.19
CA HIS A 558 8.68 17.16 10.62
C HIS A 558 8.96 15.81 11.28
N HIS A 559 8.11 14.80 11.03
CA HIS A 559 8.33 13.44 11.53
C HIS A 559 9.68 12.88 11.06
N ALA A 560 10.07 13.15 9.80
CA ALA A 560 11.34 12.69 9.25
C ALA A 560 12.54 13.31 9.99
N ALA A 561 12.49 14.61 10.29
CA ALA A 561 13.51 15.27 11.09
C ALA A 561 13.62 14.66 12.50
N GLN A 562 12.48 14.40 13.15
CA GLN A 562 12.46 13.77 14.48
C GLN A 562 13.04 12.35 14.47
N ILE A 563 12.67 11.53 13.48
CA ILE A 563 13.18 10.17 13.33
C ILE A 563 14.69 10.17 13.06
N ALA A 564 15.19 11.10 12.24
CA ALA A 564 16.62 11.26 11.98
C ALA A 564 17.41 11.60 13.26
N GLU A 565 16.77 12.29 14.22
CA GLU A 565 17.33 12.61 15.53
C GLU A 565 17.06 11.53 16.60
N GLY A 566 16.38 10.43 16.26
CA GLY A 566 15.99 9.38 17.20
C GLY A 566 14.89 9.79 18.19
N ARG A 567 14.10 10.82 17.86
CA ARG A 567 12.94 11.29 18.64
C ARG A 567 11.65 10.65 18.13
N GLU A 568 10.67 10.50 19.02
CA GLU A 568 9.31 10.09 18.63
C GLU A 568 8.61 11.18 17.81
N PRO A 569 7.91 10.82 16.72
CA PRO A 569 7.14 11.77 15.93
C PRO A 569 6.00 12.44 16.71
N ASP A 570 5.93 13.77 16.66
CA ASP A 570 4.80 14.55 17.16
C ASP A 570 4.22 15.47 16.07
N ASN A 571 3.25 16.32 16.44
CA ASN A 571 2.61 17.24 15.50
C ASN A 571 2.94 18.72 15.75
N LEU A 572 3.91 19.02 16.62
CA LEU A 572 4.27 20.36 17.08
C LEU A 572 5.51 20.87 16.35
N VAL A 573 5.31 21.81 15.43
CA VAL A 573 6.40 22.41 14.65
C VAL A 573 6.74 23.79 15.18
N ASP A 574 8.01 24.05 15.52
CA ASP A 574 8.45 25.42 15.79
C ASP A 574 8.41 26.23 14.48
N PRO A 575 7.63 27.34 14.42
CA PRO A 575 7.62 28.21 13.25
C PRO A 575 8.99 28.72 12.83
N ASP A 576 9.92 28.87 13.77
CA ASP A 576 11.25 29.41 13.49
C ASP A 576 12.16 28.40 12.77
N ASP A 577 11.90 27.10 12.93
CA ASP A 577 12.58 26.03 12.18
C ASP A 577 12.09 25.92 10.73
N LEU A 578 10.93 26.50 10.42
CA LEU A 578 10.39 26.53 9.06
C LEU A 578 11.07 27.59 8.19
N ARG A 579 11.43 27.20 6.97
CA ARG A 579 11.89 28.13 5.91
C ARG A 579 10.86 29.26 5.69
N PRO A 580 11.28 30.50 5.34
CA PRO A 580 10.37 31.63 5.19
C PRO A 580 9.20 31.40 4.22
N LEU A 581 9.46 30.70 3.10
CA LEU A 581 8.42 30.34 2.14
C LEU A 581 7.41 29.36 2.75
N THR A 582 7.91 28.31 3.41
CA THR A 582 7.10 27.30 4.09
C THR A 582 6.24 27.88 5.20
N ARG A 583 6.80 28.81 5.99
CA ARG A 583 6.07 29.56 7.01
C ARG A 583 4.96 30.42 6.39
N THR A 584 5.19 30.98 5.21
CA THR A 584 4.18 31.76 4.47
C THR A 584 3.08 30.85 3.94
N GLN A 585 3.43 29.72 3.32
CA GLN A 585 2.47 28.71 2.87
C GLN A 585 1.57 28.23 4.01
N LEU A 586 2.15 27.92 5.18
CA LEU A 586 1.37 27.50 6.36
C LEU A 586 0.36 28.58 6.81
N ARG A 587 0.71 29.87 6.73
CA ARG A 587 -0.24 30.96 7.01
C ARG A 587 -1.37 30.99 5.97
N GLU A 588 -1.07 30.78 4.70
CA GLU A 588 -2.12 30.73 3.66
C GLU A 588 -3.06 29.54 3.86
N VAL A 589 -2.53 28.37 4.23
CA VAL A 589 -3.36 27.21 4.62
C VAL A 589 -4.32 27.59 5.74
N PHE A 590 -3.83 28.18 6.84
CA PHE A 590 -4.70 28.58 7.94
C PHE A 590 -5.70 29.65 7.56
N ARG A 591 -5.35 30.58 6.65
CA ARG A 591 -6.30 31.56 6.12
C ARG A 591 -7.40 30.91 5.29
N ALA A 592 -7.05 29.94 4.44
CA ALA A 592 -8.02 29.18 3.65
C ALA A 592 -9.03 28.48 4.58
N ILE A 593 -8.54 27.78 5.62
CA ILE A 593 -9.41 27.13 6.60
C ILE A 593 -10.33 28.14 7.30
N VAL A 594 -9.77 29.26 7.79
CA VAL A 594 -10.56 30.33 8.45
C VAL A 594 -11.61 30.92 7.51
N HIS A 595 -11.29 31.09 6.23
CA HIS A 595 -12.23 31.60 5.22
C HIS A 595 -13.43 30.66 5.06
N VAL A 596 -13.19 29.36 4.93
CA VAL A 596 -14.27 28.36 4.82
C VAL A 596 -15.07 28.26 6.10
N GLN A 597 -14.41 28.23 7.27
CA GLN A 597 -15.10 28.22 8.56
C GLN A 597 -15.99 29.46 8.76
N LYS A 598 -15.56 30.64 8.29
CA LYS A 598 -16.38 31.85 8.29
C LYS A 598 -17.59 31.73 7.37
N LYS A 599 -17.41 31.26 6.13
CA LYS A 599 -18.53 30.99 5.21
C LYS A 599 -19.55 30.06 5.87
N LEU A 600 -19.09 28.98 6.51
CA LEU A 600 -19.95 28.01 7.20
C LEU A 600 -20.69 28.60 8.41
N SER A 601 -20.01 29.44 9.21
CA SER A 601 -20.58 30.05 10.42
C SER A 601 -21.75 31.00 10.13
N VAL A 602 -21.88 31.51 8.90
CA VAL A 602 -23.04 32.32 8.48
C VAL A 602 -24.32 31.46 8.41
N TYR A 603 -24.19 30.16 8.15
CA TYR A 603 -25.32 29.23 8.00
C TYR A 603 -25.68 28.49 9.30
N VAL A 604 -24.90 28.66 10.36
CA VAL A 604 -25.10 28.02 11.67
C VAL A 604 -25.14 29.09 12.75
N PRO A 605 -26.33 29.50 13.24
CA PRO A 605 -26.42 30.47 14.31
C PRO A 605 -25.63 29.98 15.54
N LEU A 606 -24.60 30.75 15.90
CA LEU A 606 -23.88 30.62 17.17
C LEU A 606 -24.82 31.13 18.28
N GLY A 607 -25.55 30.22 18.91
CA GLY A 607 -26.34 30.51 20.12
C GLY A 607 -27.76 29.96 20.09
N LEU A 608 -28.00 28.95 20.94
CA LEU A 608 -28.85 29.12 22.13
C LEU A 608 -28.08 28.48 23.29
#